data_AF-A0A953WNM2-F1
#
_entry.id   AF-A0A953WNM2-F1
#
_cell.length_a   1.000
_cell.length_b   1.000
_cell.length_c   1.000
_cell.angle_alpha   90.00
_cell.angle_beta   90.00
_cell.angle_gamma   90.00
#
_symmetry.space_group_name_H-M   'P 1'
#
loop_
_entity.id
_entity.type
_entity.pdbx_description
1 polymer ?
#
loop_
_entity_poly.entity_id
_entity_poly.type
_entity_poly.pdbx_seq_one_letter_code
_entity_poly.pdbx_strand_id
1 'polypeptide(L)'
;MSAASSLVFLRRVLVLAALATLAACATPGGKGPSTADGGAPHYKVGSPYKVNGRWYKPEADPNYEAVGVASWYGDQFNGRRTANGEVFD
;
A
#
# COMPACT_ATOMS: atom_id res chain seq x y z
N MET A 1 -20.20 50.18 16.33
CA MET A 1 -20.18 48.69 16.41
C MET A 1 -19.70 48.08 15.09
N SER A 2 -18.44 48.30 14.65
CA SER A 2 -17.99 47.90 13.29
C SER A 2 -16.66 47.12 13.25
N ALA A 3 -15.66 47.49 14.07
CA ALA A 3 -14.35 46.83 14.04
C ALA A 3 -14.33 45.40 14.62
N ALA A 4 -15.09 45.13 15.68
CA ALA A 4 -15.11 43.82 16.34
C ALA A 4 -15.77 42.74 15.47
N SER A 5 -16.80 43.10 14.70
CA SER A 5 -17.51 42.17 13.80
C SER A 5 -16.64 41.75 12.62
N SER A 6 -15.82 42.65 12.07
CA SER A 6 -14.90 42.38 10.96
C SER A 6 -13.73 41.47 11.38
N LEU A 7 -13.21 41.64 12.60
CA LEU A 7 -12.16 40.75 13.14
C LEU A 7 -12.68 39.33 13.41
N VAL A 8 -13.92 39.21 13.88
CA VAL A 8 -14.58 37.91 14.09
C VAL A 8 -14.87 37.23 12.75
N PHE A 9 -15.27 37.99 11.73
CA PHE A 9 -15.50 37.45 10.39
C PHE A 9 -14.19 36.95 9.75
N LEU A 10 -13.12 37.72 9.84
CA LEU A 10 -11.80 37.34 9.31
C LEU A 10 -11.24 36.10 10.00
N ARG A 11 -11.37 35.99 11.33
CA ARG A 11 -10.99 34.78 12.08
C ARG A 11 -11.81 33.56 11.65
N ARG A 12 -13.11 33.70 11.42
CA ARG A 12 -13.97 32.60 10.95
C ARG A 12 -13.58 32.13 9.55
N VAL A 13 -13.29 33.06 8.64
CA VAL A 13 -12.82 32.74 7.29
C VAL A 13 -11.48 32.00 7.34
N LEU A 14 -10.53 32.46 8.17
CA LEU A 14 -9.24 31.79 8.34
C LEU A 14 -9.37 30.39 8.95
N VAL A 15 -10.24 30.21 9.94
CA VAL A 15 -10.48 28.89 10.56
C VAL A 15 -11.12 27.93 9.55
N LEU A 16 -12.12 28.38 8.78
CA LEU A 16 -12.77 27.55 7.77
C LEU A 16 -11.82 27.19 6.61
N ALA A 17 -10.96 28.11 6.18
CA ALA A 17 -9.95 27.84 5.16
C ALA A 17 -8.90 26.81 5.64
N ALA A 18 -8.46 26.90 6.90
CA ALA A 18 -7.53 25.93 7.49
C ALA A 18 -8.16 24.53 7.67
N LEU A 19 -9.46 24.46 7.99
CA LEU A 19 -10.19 23.19 8.05
C LEU A 19 -10.36 22.55 6.66
N ALA A 20 -10.58 23.35 5.62
CA ALA A 20 -10.74 22.86 4.25
C ALA A 20 -9.43 22.29 3.67
N THR A 21 -8.27 22.87 3.99
CA THR A 21 -6.97 22.34 3.53
C THR A 21 -6.60 21.03 4.24
N LEU A 22 -7.02 20.82 5.48
CA LEU A 22 -6.78 19.57 6.21
C LEU A 22 -7.55 18.37 5.61
N ALA A 23 -8.72 18.58 5.00
CA ALA A 23 -9.52 17.51 4.41
C ALA A 23 -8.96 16.97 3.09
N ALA A 24 -8.00 17.66 2.46
CA ALA A 24 -7.45 17.28 1.16
C ALA A 24 -6.57 16.02 1.20
N CYS A 25 -6.10 15.60 2.38
CA CYS A 25 -5.28 14.38 2.52
C CYS A 25 -6.10 13.08 2.60
N ALA A 26 -7.43 13.14 2.70
CA ALA A 26 -8.29 11.97 2.78
C ALA A 26 -9.05 11.77 1.46
N THR A 27 -8.35 11.33 0.41
CA THR A 27 -9.01 10.80 -0.79
C THR A 27 -9.18 9.28 -0.62
N PRO A 28 -10.39 8.75 -0.39
CA PRO A 28 -10.64 7.31 -0.46
C PRO A 28 -10.77 6.95 -1.94
N GLY A 29 -9.63 6.81 -2.61
CA GLY A 29 -9.54 6.66 -4.07
C GLY A 29 -8.57 5.57 -4.47
N GLY A 30 -8.66 4.39 -3.84
CA GLY A 30 -7.94 3.20 -4.30
C GLY A 30 -8.93 2.24 -4.95
N LYS A 31 -8.97 2.17 -6.28
CA LYS A 31 -9.50 0.97 -6.94
C LYS A 31 -8.65 -0.19 -6.44
N GLY A 32 -9.25 -1.13 -5.71
CA GLY A 32 -8.59 -2.37 -5.34
C GLY A 32 -8.03 -3.05 -6.60
N PRO A 33 -6.99 -3.91 -6.47
CA PRO A 33 -6.46 -4.64 -7.61
C PRO A 33 -7.60 -5.30 -8.37
N SER A 34 -7.74 -4.98 -9.65
CA SER A 34 -8.75 -5.59 -10.52
C SER A 34 -8.47 -7.08 -10.55
N THR A 35 -9.41 -7.89 -10.07
CA THR A 35 -9.37 -9.37 -9.98
C THR A 35 -9.32 -10.07 -11.36
N ALA A 36 -8.92 -9.34 -12.42
CA ALA A 36 -8.84 -9.79 -13.80
C ALA A 36 -7.42 -10.23 -14.21
N ASP A 37 -6.47 -10.28 -13.27
CA ASP A 37 -5.16 -10.90 -13.50
C ASP A 37 -5.30 -12.44 -13.40
N GLY A 38 -6.24 -13.02 -14.17
CA GLY A 38 -6.38 -14.46 -14.39
C GLY A 38 -5.30 -14.99 -15.32
N GLY A 39 -4.05 -14.62 -15.07
CA GLY A 39 -2.90 -15.12 -15.81
C GLY A 39 -2.72 -16.60 -15.53
N ALA A 40 -2.34 -17.37 -16.55
CA ALA A 40 -1.92 -18.75 -16.35
C ALA A 40 -0.82 -18.82 -15.27
N PRO A 41 -0.80 -19.88 -14.44
CA PRO A 41 0.24 -20.05 -13.44
C PRO A 41 1.61 -19.96 -14.12
N HIS A 42 2.49 -19.14 -13.57
CA HIS A 42 3.81 -18.88 -14.15
C HIS A 42 4.90 -18.95 -13.08
N TYR A 43 6.06 -19.45 -13.47
CA TYR A 43 7.22 -19.53 -12.59
C TYR A 43 8.00 -18.22 -12.63
N LYS A 44 8.39 -17.68 -11.47
CA LYS A 44 9.09 -16.40 -11.35
C LYS A 44 10.37 -16.53 -10.54
N VAL A 45 11.52 -16.31 -11.19
CA VAL A 45 12.82 -16.10 -10.52
C VAL A 45 13.09 -14.61 -10.46
N GLY A 46 13.23 -14.06 -9.24
CA GLY A 46 13.49 -12.64 -9.04
C GLY A 46 14.91 -12.22 -9.45
N SER A 47 15.10 -10.92 -9.71
CA SER A 47 16.44 -10.36 -9.92
C SER A 47 17.25 -10.36 -8.62
N PRO A 48 18.60 -10.39 -8.70
CA PRO A 48 19.46 -10.17 -7.54
C PRO A 48 19.12 -8.88 -6.79
N TYR A 49 19.09 -8.93 -5.47
CA TYR A 49 18.72 -7.81 -4.61
C TYR A 49 19.62 -7.70 -3.37
N LYS A 50 19.57 -6.56 -2.68
CA LYS A 50 20.42 -6.26 -1.53
C LYS A 50 19.57 -5.88 -0.33
N VAL A 51 19.78 -6.56 0.80
CA VAL A 51 19.12 -6.28 2.09
C VAL A 51 20.21 -6.05 3.14
N ASN A 52 20.16 -4.92 3.85
CA ASN A 52 21.09 -4.58 4.93
C ASN A 52 22.57 -4.80 4.58
N GLY A 53 22.99 -4.39 3.38
CA GLY A 53 24.38 -4.58 2.93
C GLY A 53 24.69 -5.91 2.25
N ARG A 54 23.86 -6.95 2.45
CA ARG A 54 24.08 -8.30 1.92
C ARG A 54 23.34 -8.52 0.60
N TRP A 55 24.04 -9.08 -0.38
CA TRP A 55 23.47 -9.47 -1.67
C TRP A 55 22.82 -10.85 -1.59
N TYR A 56 21.66 -10.97 -2.24
CA TYR A 56 20.89 -12.19 -2.42
C TYR A 56 20.63 -12.39 -3.90
N LYS A 57 20.80 -13.61 -4.38
CA LYS A 57 20.59 -14.00 -5.77
C LYS A 57 19.62 -15.19 -5.79
N PRO A 58 18.34 -14.97 -6.13
CA PRO A 58 17.41 -16.08 -6.33
C PRO A 58 17.88 -17.01 -7.45
N GLU A 59 17.68 -18.30 -7.26
CA GLU A 59 17.99 -19.35 -8.23
C GLU A 59 16.89 -20.40 -8.20
N ALA A 60 16.59 -20.97 -9.36
CA ALA A 60 15.63 -22.06 -9.48
C ALA A 60 16.36 -23.38 -9.25
N ASP A 61 15.95 -24.13 -8.23
CA ASP A 61 16.43 -25.49 -8.00
C ASP A 61 15.22 -26.44 -7.92
N PRO A 62 14.97 -27.24 -8.98
CA PRO A 62 13.86 -28.18 -9.02
C PRO A 62 13.93 -29.31 -7.98
N ASN A 63 15.10 -29.55 -7.38
CA ASN A 63 15.32 -30.64 -6.44
C ASN A 63 15.54 -30.13 -5.00
N TYR A 64 15.25 -28.86 -4.73
CA TYR A 64 15.45 -28.27 -3.41
C TYR A 64 14.43 -28.82 -2.39
N GLU A 65 14.92 -29.40 -1.31
CA GLU A 65 14.11 -29.87 -0.17
C GLU A 65 14.57 -29.21 1.14
N ALA A 66 13.61 -28.74 1.94
CA ALA A 66 13.88 -28.17 3.26
C ALA A 66 12.69 -28.38 4.22
N VAL A 67 12.97 -28.47 5.52
CA VAL A 67 11.95 -28.60 6.58
C VAL A 67 12.11 -27.44 7.58
N GLY A 68 10.99 -26.90 8.05
CA GLY A 68 10.99 -25.80 9.02
C GLY A 68 9.60 -25.51 9.59
N VAL A 69 9.52 -24.47 10.42
CA VAL A 69 8.25 -23.99 10.97
C VAL A 69 7.49 -23.20 9.92
N ALA A 70 6.20 -23.49 9.76
CA ALA A 70 5.30 -22.73 8.90
C ALA A 70 4.41 -21.79 9.72
N SER A 71 4.04 -20.66 9.11
CA SER A 71 3.06 -19.70 9.62
C SER A 71 2.12 -19.28 8.49
N TRP A 72 0.95 -18.74 8.82
CA TRP A 72 -0.06 -18.30 7.84
C TRP A 72 -0.17 -16.77 7.81
N TYR A 73 -0.57 -16.23 6.65
CA TYR A 73 -0.86 -14.80 6.49
C TYR A 73 -2.31 -14.49 6.90
N GLY A 74 -2.50 -13.40 7.64
CA GLY A 74 -3.82 -12.95 8.10
C GLY A 74 -4.70 -12.32 7.01
N ASP A 75 -5.94 -12.01 7.39
CA ASP A 75 -6.95 -11.34 6.55
C ASP A 75 -6.51 -9.98 5.98
N GLN A 76 -5.52 -9.33 6.60
CA GLN A 76 -5.03 -8.01 6.20
C GLN A 76 -4.38 -8.00 4.81
N PHE A 77 -4.04 -9.18 4.29
CA PHE A 77 -3.41 -9.36 2.98
C PHE A 77 -4.42 -9.66 1.87
N ASN A 78 -5.69 -9.95 2.20
CA ASN A 78 -6.72 -10.27 1.22
C ASN A 78 -6.91 -9.12 0.24
N GLY A 79 -7.00 -9.46 -1.05
CA GLY A 79 -7.09 -8.51 -2.15
C GLY A 79 -5.79 -7.78 -2.49
N ARG A 80 -4.65 -8.10 -1.86
CA ARG A 80 -3.34 -7.51 -2.21
C ARG A 80 -2.58 -8.38 -3.20
N ARG A 81 -1.68 -7.78 -3.98
CA ARG A 81 -0.80 -8.52 -4.90
C ARG A 81 0.29 -9.27 -4.15
N THR A 82 0.49 -10.54 -4.50
CA THR A 82 1.59 -11.39 -4.04
C THR A 82 2.90 -11.05 -4.76
N ALA A 83 4.02 -11.65 -4.35
CA ALA A 83 5.31 -11.51 -5.03
C ALA A 83 5.28 -12.00 -6.49
N ASN A 84 4.38 -12.92 -6.82
CA ASN A 84 4.16 -13.43 -8.17
C ASN A 84 3.26 -12.50 -9.01
N GLY A 85 2.58 -11.55 -8.37
CA GLY A 85 1.71 -10.58 -9.04
C GLY A 85 0.23 -10.96 -9.02
N GLU A 86 -0.10 -12.20 -8.65
CA GLU A 86 -1.46 -12.68 -8.42
C GLU A 86 -2.11 -11.99 -7.21
N VAL A 87 -3.45 -11.92 -7.19
CA VAL A 87 -4.18 -11.40 -6.03
C VAL A 87 -4.29 -12.51 -4.98
N PHE A 88 -3.96 -12.18 -3.72
CA PHE A 88 -4.18 -13.06 -2.58
C PHE A 88 -5.66 -13.02 -2.18
N ASP A 89 -6.35 -14.15 -2.22
CA ASP A 89 -7.78 -14.29 -1.87
C ASP A 89 -8.04 -15.25 -0.70
#